data_AF-A0A3D5QA49-F1
#
_entry.id   AF-A0A3D5QA49-F1
#
_cell.length_a   1.000
_cell.length_b   1.000
_cell.length_c   1.000
_cell.angle_alpha   90.00
_cell.angle_beta   90.00
_cell.angle_gamma   90.00
#
_symmetry.space_group_name_H-M   'P 1'
#
loop_
_entity.id
_entity.type
_entity.pdbx_description
1 polymer ?
#
loop_
_entity_poly.entity_id
_entity_poly.type
_entity_poly.pdbx_seq_one_letter_code
_entity_poly.pdbx_strand_id
1 'polypeptide(L)'
;MLSYCSKDCPDLCSFDITVKGGKADIKPSQHYFLDVPFVCTKLKHFFDREFSDVKSFVKNAAEEQKPCSHKDAVWETAQFLKRNRDKKILFIKGSGSLGYNMYYWDKLFSNFPNCWFVEGGPCDETGIYAHVKDFGCIKNPAVTNLSQAETIILFGKNARNCSPHLYAYLKKMKKNGKKIVYIDPVKTATAELADKFIRINPGTDGLLTAALLEEIVPGQGRKIDGILEKTGLLSEDFNYLKECVKDGKTAFIQGFGLQRYSNGANIVSWINRLAVYTNN
;
A
#
# COMPACT_ATOMS: atom_id res chain seq x y z
N MET A 1 -2.65 26.09 -9.39
CA MET A 1 -3.90 25.31 -9.20
C MET A 1 -3.61 24.28 -8.14
N LEU A 2 -4.44 24.21 -7.08
CA LEU A 2 -4.32 23.18 -6.06
C LEU A 2 -4.70 21.83 -6.67
N SER A 3 -3.79 20.87 -6.55
CA SER A 3 -3.90 19.52 -7.11
C SER A 3 -3.53 18.49 -6.05
N TYR A 4 -3.95 17.24 -6.29
CA TYR A 4 -3.66 16.10 -5.43
C TYR A 4 -2.92 15.03 -6.22
N CYS A 5 -2.00 14.34 -5.56
CA CYS A 5 -1.22 13.29 -6.17
C CYS A 5 -2.12 12.09 -6.52
N SER A 6 -2.13 11.70 -7.79
CA SER A 6 -2.87 10.53 -8.28
C SER A 6 -2.08 9.23 -8.25
N LYS A 7 -0.84 9.26 -7.72
CA LYS A 7 0.01 8.07 -7.63
C LYS A 7 -0.54 7.08 -6.62
N ASP A 8 -0.25 5.82 -6.89
CA ASP A 8 -0.57 4.70 -6.02
C ASP A 8 0.33 4.70 -4.75
N CYS A 9 -0.04 5.59 -3.83
CA CYS A 9 0.56 5.80 -2.52
C CYS A 9 -0.56 6.33 -1.59
N PRO A 10 -0.70 5.80 -0.36
CA PRO A 10 -1.79 6.20 0.54
C PRO A 10 -1.63 7.62 1.12
N ASP A 11 -0.52 8.32 0.83
CA ASP A 11 -0.21 9.61 1.45
C ASP A 11 -1.10 10.76 0.92
N LEU A 12 -1.65 10.67 -0.30
CA LEU A 12 -2.53 11.69 -0.92
C LEU A 12 -2.00 13.16 -0.81
N CYS A 13 -0.70 13.37 -1.07
CA CYS A 13 -0.13 14.70 -0.93
C CYS A 13 -0.74 15.73 -1.91
N SER A 14 -0.98 16.94 -1.41
CA SER A 14 -1.45 18.08 -2.19
C SER A 14 -0.30 19.01 -2.58
N PHE A 15 -0.48 19.71 -3.71
CA PHE A 15 0.51 20.62 -4.25
C PHE A 15 -0.13 21.65 -5.19
N ASP A 16 0.49 22.82 -5.29
CA ASP A 16 0.21 23.78 -6.35
C ASP A 16 1.06 23.48 -7.57
N ILE A 17 0.43 23.42 -8.73
CA ILE A 17 1.10 23.28 -10.02
C ILE A 17 0.88 24.50 -10.91
N THR A 18 1.96 24.93 -11.55
CA THR A 18 1.96 25.92 -12.65
C THR A 18 2.73 25.35 -13.82
N VAL A 19 2.14 25.33 -15.02
CA VAL A 19 2.81 24.85 -16.23
C VAL A 19 3.18 26.06 -17.10
N LYS A 20 4.47 26.21 -17.43
CA LYS A 20 4.99 27.26 -18.32
C LYS A 20 6.00 26.66 -19.29
N GLY A 21 5.81 26.91 -20.59
CA GLY A 21 6.72 26.42 -21.63
C GLY A 21 6.91 24.90 -21.63
N GLY A 22 5.86 24.13 -21.32
CA GLY A 22 5.92 22.67 -21.28
C GLY A 22 6.63 22.07 -20.05
N LYS A 23 6.97 22.89 -19.04
CA LYS A 23 7.54 22.43 -17.77
C LYS A 23 6.57 22.70 -16.62
N ALA A 24 6.46 21.75 -15.70
CA ALA A 24 5.69 21.93 -14.48
C ALA A 24 6.58 22.43 -13.34
N ASP A 25 6.18 23.56 -12.73
CA ASP A 25 6.62 23.98 -11.42
C ASP A 25 5.64 23.44 -10.37
N ILE A 26 6.14 22.60 -9.45
CA ILE A 26 5.35 21.93 -8.42
C ILE A 26 5.78 22.44 -7.05
N LYS A 27 4.86 23.09 -6.34
CA LYS A 27 5.07 23.58 -4.97
C LYS A 27 4.25 22.73 -4.01
N PRO A 28 4.88 22.04 -3.04
CA PRO A 28 4.14 21.20 -2.10
C PRO A 28 3.24 22.06 -1.21
N SER A 29 2.02 21.61 -0.97
CA SER A 29 1.11 22.23 -0.01
C SER A 29 1.29 21.60 1.37
N GLN A 30 0.82 22.27 2.42
CA GLN A 30 0.92 21.78 3.79
C GLN A 30 0.23 20.42 3.94
N HIS A 31 0.98 19.42 4.42
CA HIS A 31 0.43 18.11 4.75
C HIS A 31 0.03 18.06 6.23
N TYR A 32 -1.10 17.44 6.55
CA TYR A 32 -1.69 17.50 7.90
C TYR A 32 -0.85 16.89 9.04
N PHE A 33 0.14 16.04 8.72
CA PHE A 33 1.02 15.41 9.73
C PHE A 33 2.51 15.73 9.55
N LEU A 34 2.89 16.56 8.57
CA LEU A 34 4.29 16.91 8.35
C LEU A 34 4.59 18.32 8.82
N ASP A 35 5.77 18.52 9.40
CA ASP A 35 6.24 19.85 9.79
C ASP A 35 6.70 20.66 8.57
N VAL A 36 7.33 19.98 7.61
CA VAL A 36 7.82 20.57 6.37
C VAL A 36 7.16 19.87 5.18
N PRO A 37 6.39 20.60 4.34
CA PRO A 37 5.73 20.02 3.19
C PRO A 37 6.75 19.67 2.09
N PHE A 38 6.54 18.53 1.43
CA PHE A 38 7.35 18.14 0.28
C PHE A 38 6.53 17.27 -0.69
N VAL A 39 7.03 17.14 -1.93
CA VAL A 39 6.59 16.13 -2.88
C VAL A 39 7.72 15.14 -3.13
N CYS A 40 7.40 13.85 -3.29
CA CYS A 40 8.41 12.85 -3.57
C CYS A 40 8.93 12.91 -5.01
N THR A 41 10.09 12.32 -5.27
CA THR A 41 10.74 12.25 -6.60
C THR A 41 9.80 11.68 -7.67
N LYS A 42 8.94 10.71 -7.31
CA LYS A 42 7.97 10.09 -8.23
C LYS A 42 6.96 11.10 -8.79
N LEU A 43 6.55 12.07 -7.97
CA LEU A 43 5.66 13.14 -8.39
C LEU A 43 6.43 14.28 -9.07
N LYS A 44 7.62 14.60 -8.58
CA LYS A 44 8.46 15.69 -9.10
C LYS A 44 8.77 15.55 -10.59
N HIS A 45 8.96 14.32 -11.06
CA HIS A 45 9.21 14.00 -12.48
C HIS A 45 7.98 13.46 -13.20
N PHE A 46 6.81 13.42 -12.55
CA PHE A 46 5.61 12.84 -13.13
C PHE A 46 5.16 13.61 -14.36
N PHE A 47 5.13 14.94 -14.28
CA PHE A 47 4.69 15.76 -15.39
C PHE A 47 5.58 15.54 -16.63
N ASP A 48 6.89 15.66 -16.45
CA ASP A 48 7.84 15.47 -17.54
C ASP A 48 7.74 14.05 -18.11
N ARG A 49 7.61 13.01 -17.27
CA ARG A 49 7.55 11.63 -17.75
C ARG A 49 6.26 11.32 -18.50
N GLU A 50 5.12 11.74 -18.00
CA GLU A 50 3.81 11.33 -18.55
C GLU A 50 3.27 12.28 -19.61
N PHE A 51 3.70 13.55 -19.64
CA PHE A 51 3.10 14.56 -20.51
C PHE A 51 4.05 15.13 -21.56
N SER A 52 5.36 14.87 -21.49
CA SER A 52 6.32 15.44 -22.47
C SER A 52 6.36 14.71 -23.82
N ASP A 53 6.04 13.41 -23.86
CA ASP A 53 6.12 12.59 -25.09
C ASP A 53 4.96 11.56 -25.16
N VAL A 54 3.72 12.05 -25.04
CA VAL A 54 2.53 11.18 -25.18
C VAL A 54 2.34 10.82 -26.65
N LYS A 55 2.68 9.57 -26.99
CA LYS A 55 2.46 9.01 -28.32
C LYS A 55 1.22 8.12 -28.35
N SER A 56 0.44 8.28 -29.41
CA SER A 56 -0.73 7.43 -29.68
C SER A 56 -0.46 6.59 -30.92
N PHE A 57 -0.97 5.36 -30.92
CA PHE A 57 -0.75 4.38 -31.98
C PHE A 57 -2.06 3.72 -32.39
N VAL A 58 -2.15 3.36 -33.67
CA VAL A 58 -3.21 2.49 -34.21
C VAL A 58 -2.56 1.32 -34.92
N LYS A 59 -3.27 0.19 -34.97
CA LYS A 59 -2.87 -0.96 -35.78
C LYS A 59 -3.51 -0.86 -37.17
N ASN A 60 -2.72 -1.12 -38.22
CA ASN A 60 -3.26 -1.29 -39.57
C ASN A 60 -3.86 -2.71 -39.75
N ALA A 61 -4.36 -3.00 -40.95
CA ALA A 61 -4.93 -4.32 -41.27
C ALA A 61 -3.92 -5.49 -41.20
N ALA A 62 -2.62 -5.18 -41.26
CA ALA A 62 -1.52 -6.15 -41.10
C ALA A 62 -1.01 -6.23 -39.64
N GLU A 63 -1.76 -5.66 -38.68
CA GLU A 63 -1.41 -5.55 -37.25
C GLU A 63 -0.18 -4.71 -36.92
N GLU A 64 0.40 -4.00 -37.88
CA GLU A 64 1.55 -3.14 -37.65
C GLU A 64 1.13 -1.87 -36.90
N GLN A 65 1.91 -1.49 -35.89
CA GLN A 65 1.67 -0.27 -35.12
C GLN A 65 2.19 0.95 -35.87
N LYS A 66 1.31 1.93 -36.08
CA LYS A 66 1.66 3.21 -36.70
C LYS A 66 1.34 4.37 -35.75
N PRO A 67 2.26 5.35 -35.58
CA PRO A 67 1.96 6.59 -34.86
C PRO A 67 0.76 7.32 -35.48
N CYS A 68 -0.08 7.92 -34.64
CA CYS A 68 -1.24 8.68 -35.06
C CYS A 68 -1.56 9.82 -34.09
N SER A 69 -2.53 10.67 -34.44
CA SER A 69 -3.00 11.69 -33.50
C SER A 69 -3.77 11.03 -32.35
N HIS A 70 -3.81 11.69 -31.19
CA HIS A 70 -4.61 11.21 -30.06
C HIS A 70 -6.09 11.06 -30.41
N LYS A 71 -6.62 11.99 -31.22
CA LYS A 71 -8.02 11.95 -31.69
C LYS A 71 -8.29 10.70 -32.53
N ASP A 72 -7.37 10.34 -33.41
CA ASP A 72 -7.51 9.15 -34.25
C ASP A 72 -7.43 7.87 -33.41
N ALA A 73 -6.51 7.79 -32.45
CA ALA A 73 -6.43 6.63 -31.55
C ALA A 73 -7.72 6.45 -30.73
N VAL A 74 -8.29 7.54 -30.20
CA VAL A 74 -9.57 7.50 -29.49
C VAL A 74 -10.71 7.06 -30.43
N TRP A 75 -10.76 7.61 -31.64
CA TRP A 75 -11.76 7.26 -32.63
C TRP A 75 -11.67 5.78 -33.04
N GLU A 76 -10.49 5.29 -33.38
CA GLU A 76 -10.28 3.90 -33.76
C GLU A 76 -10.58 2.94 -32.60
N THR A 77 -10.24 3.31 -31.36
CA THR A 77 -10.63 2.55 -30.17
C THR A 77 -12.15 2.48 -30.03
N ALA A 78 -12.86 3.60 -30.21
CA ALA A 78 -14.32 3.63 -30.17
C ALA A 78 -14.94 2.75 -31.26
N GLN A 79 -14.40 2.79 -32.48
CA GLN A 79 -14.87 1.94 -33.58
C GLN A 79 -14.56 0.46 -33.33
N PHE A 80 -13.40 0.14 -32.73
CA PHE A 80 -13.06 -1.22 -32.32
C PHE A 80 -14.06 -1.73 -31.29
N LEU A 81 -14.34 -0.95 -30.24
CA LEU A 81 -15.32 -1.32 -29.22
C LEU A 81 -16.72 -1.50 -29.82
N LYS A 82 -17.15 -0.60 -30.71
CA LYS A 82 -18.47 -0.71 -31.40
C LYS A 82 -18.59 -1.97 -32.25
N ARG A 83 -17.57 -2.29 -33.06
CA ARG A 83 -17.52 -3.50 -33.91
C ARG A 83 -17.54 -4.79 -33.10
N ASN A 84 -17.02 -4.76 -31.87
CA ASN A 84 -16.93 -5.92 -30.99
C ASN A 84 -17.97 -5.89 -29.85
N ARG A 85 -18.98 -5.01 -29.92
CA ARG A 85 -19.91 -4.74 -28.80
C ARG A 85 -20.61 -5.99 -28.28
N ASP A 86 -20.98 -6.90 -29.18
CA ASP A 86 -21.77 -8.09 -28.84
C ASP A 86 -20.91 -9.31 -28.49
N LYS A 87 -19.57 -9.19 -28.57
CA LYS A 87 -18.66 -10.26 -28.15
C LYS A 87 -18.67 -10.44 -26.64
N LYS A 88 -18.20 -11.60 -26.20
CA LYS A 88 -17.89 -11.83 -24.78
C LYS A 88 -16.63 -11.04 -24.42
N ILE A 89 -16.77 -10.08 -23.53
CA ILE A 89 -15.70 -9.15 -23.12
C ILE A 89 -15.37 -9.41 -21.64
N LEU A 90 -14.09 -9.61 -21.33
CA LEU A 90 -13.60 -9.54 -19.96
C LEU A 90 -12.91 -8.18 -19.78
N PHE A 91 -13.46 -7.34 -18.92
CA PHE A 91 -12.84 -6.06 -18.56
C PHE A 91 -11.98 -6.24 -17.30
N ILE A 92 -10.66 -6.25 -17.52
CA ILE A 92 -9.67 -6.31 -16.45
C ILE A 92 -9.40 -4.88 -15.97
N LYS A 93 -9.79 -4.59 -14.73
CA LYS A 93 -9.54 -3.29 -14.11
C LYS A 93 -8.09 -3.17 -13.65
N GLY A 94 -7.53 -1.97 -13.78
CA GLY A 94 -6.24 -1.62 -13.20
C GLY A 94 -6.17 -0.13 -12.92
N SER A 95 -5.80 0.24 -11.70
CA SER A 95 -5.60 1.62 -11.30
C SER A 95 -4.15 2.03 -11.57
N GLY A 96 -3.86 2.46 -12.81
CA GLY A 96 -2.63 3.21 -13.12
C GLY A 96 -2.60 4.61 -12.48
N SER A 97 -3.75 5.05 -11.96
CA SER A 97 -4.02 6.28 -11.23
C SER A 97 -5.09 5.97 -10.19
N LEU A 98 -5.01 6.60 -9.01
CA LEU A 98 -6.06 6.54 -7.98
C LEU A 98 -7.06 7.70 -8.09
N GLY A 99 -7.06 8.42 -9.22
CA GLY A 99 -7.99 9.51 -9.47
C GLY A 99 -9.44 9.02 -9.65
N TYR A 100 -10.40 9.83 -9.19
CA TYR A 100 -11.84 9.56 -9.35
C TYR A 100 -12.28 9.36 -10.81
N ASN A 101 -11.53 9.89 -11.77
CA ASN A 101 -11.82 9.70 -13.19
C ASN A 101 -11.65 8.24 -13.66
N MET A 102 -11.02 7.37 -12.89
CA MET A 102 -10.89 5.96 -13.26
C MET A 102 -12.24 5.22 -13.28
N TYR A 103 -13.25 5.70 -12.55
CA TYR A 103 -14.60 5.11 -12.55
C TYR A 103 -15.38 5.32 -13.86
N TYR A 104 -14.91 6.20 -14.75
CA TYR A 104 -15.55 6.37 -16.07
C TYR A 104 -15.50 5.09 -16.90
N TRP A 105 -14.45 4.28 -16.74
CA TRP A 105 -14.31 3.02 -17.47
C TRP A 105 -15.36 2.00 -17.04
N ASP A 106 -15.63 1.89 -15.74
CA ASP A 106 -16.68 1.01 -15.21
C ASP A 106 -18.03 1.36 -15.82
N LYS A 107 -18.37 2.66 -15.87
CA LYS A 107 -19.60 3.15 -16.50
C LYS A 107 -19.63 2.88 -18.01
N LEU A 108 -18.52 3.03 -18.72
CA LEU A 108 -18.48 2.74 -20.16
C LEU A 108 -18.72 1.24 -20.41
N PHE A 109 -17.97 0.38 -19.74
CA PHE A 109 -18.01 -1.07 -19.97
C PHE A 109 -19.28 -1.74 -19.43
N SER A 110 -19.99 -1.12 -18.47
CA SER A 110 -21.30 -1.60 -18.03
C SER A 110 -22.40 -1.46 -19.09
N ASN A 111 -22.18 -0.70 -20.16
CA ASN A 111 -23.12 -0.54 -21.28
C ASN A 111 -22.97 -1.63 -22.38
N PHE A 112 -22.06 -2.57 -22.19
CA PHE A 112 -21.83 -3.68 -23.11
C PHE A 112 -22.60 -4.91 -22.59
N PRO A 113 -23.47 -5.52 -23.42
CA PRO A 113 -24.40 -6.56 -22.96
C PRO A 113 -23.71 -7.83 -22.46
N ASN A 114 -22.52 -8.14 -22.99
CA ASN A 114 -21.76 -9.36 -22.70
C ASN A 114 -20.40 -9.02 -22.08
N CYS A 115 -20.36 -8.11 -21.12
CA CYS A 115 -19.14 -7.67 -20.43
C CYS A 115 -19.09 -8.19 -18.98
N TRP A 116 -18.03 -8.91 -18.65
CA TRP A 116 -17.74 -9.38 -17.29
C TRP A 116 -16.62 -8.55 -16.68
N PHE A 117 -16.78 -8.24 -15.40
CA PHE A 117 -15.78 -7.55 -14.60
C PHE A 117 -15.03 -8.56 -13.73
N VAL A 118 -13.75 -8.31 -13.51
CA VAL A 118 -12.99 -8.97 -12.44
C VAL A 118 -13.35 -8.35 -11.10
N GLU A 119 -13.48 -9.19 -10.07
CA GLU A 119 -13.61 -8.78 -8.68
C GLU A 119 -12.28 -8.97 -7.96
N GLY A 120 -11.99 -8.03 -7.04
CA GLY A 120 -10.79 -8.00 -6.23
C GLY A 120 -9.53 -7.46 -6.91
N GLY A 121 -8.44 -7.43 -6.14
CA GLY A 121 -7.15 -6.90 -6.57
C GLY A 121 -5.97 -7.83 -6.21
N PRO A 122 -4.86 -7.78 -6.96
CA PRO A 122 -3.68 -8.60 -6.66
C PRO A 122 -2.86 -8.10 -5.46
N CYS A 123 -3.15 -6.89 -4.94
CA CYS A 123 -2.32 -6.19 -3.96
C CYS A 123 -2.90 -6.17 -2.54
N ASP A 124 -4.22 -6.01 -2.40
CA ASP A 124 -4.86 -5.64 -1.14
C ASP A 124 -6.06 -6.53 -0.73
N GLU A 125 -6.45 -7.48 -1.56
CA GLU A 125 -7.69 -8.25 -1.37
C GLU A 125 -7.70 -9.05 -0.06
N THR A 126 -6.60 -9.73 0.25
CA THR A 126 -6.56 -10.59 1.45
C THR A 126 -6.54 -9.78 2.74
N GLY A 127 -5.96 -8.58 2.73
CA GLY A 127 -6.01 -7.65 3.86
C GLY A 127 -7.35 -6.95 3.99
N ILE A 128 -7.99 -6.57 2.87
CA ILE A 128 -9.37 -6.07 2.86
C ILE A 128 -10.29 -7.11 3.51
N TYR A 129 -10.23 -8.36 3.06
CA TYR A 129 -11.03 -9.45 3.61
C TYR A 129 -10.80 -9.62 5.12
N ALA A 130 -9.53 -9.63 5.57
CA ALA A 130 -9.20 -9.76 6.99
C ALA A 130 -9.76 -8.60 7.83
N HIS A 131 -9.58 -7.35 7.40
CA HIS A 131 -10.08 -6.18 8.12
C HIS A 131 -11.62 -6.12 8.16
N VAL A 132 -12.31 -6.46 7.07
CA VAL A 132 -13.77 -6.55 7.07
C VAL A 132 -14.24 -7.65 8.02
N LYS A 133 -13.58 -8.81 8.00
CA LYS A 133 -13.94 -9.92 8.88
C LYS A 133 -13.71 -9.61 10.36
N ASP A 134 -12.59 -8.98 10.69
CA ASP A 134 -12.18 -8.75 12.08
C ASP A 134 -12.80 -7.47 12.67
N PHE A 135 -12.96 -6.41 11.86
CA PHE A 135 -13.39 -5.08 12.32
C PHE A 135 -14.67 -4.56 11.65
N GLY A 136 -15.24 -5.27 10.68
CA GLY A 136 -16.41 -4.83 9.93
C GLY A 136 -16.16 -3.71 8.93
N CYS A 137 -14.93 -3.18 8.80
CA CYS A 137 -14.61 -2.12 7.86
C CYS A 137 -13.12 -2.07 7.49
N ILE A 138 -12.81 -1.36 6.40
CA ILE A 138 -11.45 -1.07 5.93
C ILE A 138 -11.04 0.36 6.27
N LYS A 139 -11.07 0.72 7.56
CA LYS A 139 -10.67 2.05 8.03
C LYS A 139 -9.34 2.01 8.77
N ASN A 140 -8.38 2.80 8.30
CA ASN A 140 -7.14 3.02 9.03
C ASN A 140 -7.32 4.12 10.08
N PRO A 141 -6.72 3.99 11.27
CA PRO A 141 -6.58 5.10 12.20
C PRO A 141 -5.82 6.27 11.56
N ALA A 142 -6.04 7.48 12.07
CA ALA A 142 -5.28 8.64 11.62
C ALA A 142 -3.78 8.39 11.89
N VAL A 143 -2.93 8.67 10.90
CA VAL A 143 -1.45 8.53 11.03
C VAL A 143 -0.92 9.32 12.23
N THR A 144 -1.57 10.42 12.60
CA THR A 144 -1.23 11.23 13.78
C THR A 144 -1.33 10.45 15.10
N ASN A 145 -2.11 9.37 15.17
CA ASN A 145 -2.21 8.53 16.37
C ASN A 145 -0.88 7.86 16.73
N LEU A 146 0.07 7.74 15.79
CA LEU A 146 1.41 7.23 16.09
C LEU A 146 2.14 8.06 17.15
N SER A 147 1.74 9.31 17.41
CA SER A 147 2.30 10.10 18.51
C SER A 147 1.90 9.58 19.91
N GLN A 148 0.82 8.80 20.01
CA GLN A 148 0.34 8.21 21.26
C GLN A 148 1.04 6.89 21.59
N ALA A 149 1.55 6.17 20.58
CA ALA A 149 2.30 4.94 20.78
C ALA A 149 3.68 5.20 21.41
N GLU A 150 4.22 4.24 22.15
CA GLU A 150 5.62 4.21 22.59
C GLU A 150 6.48 3.43 21.59
N THR A 151 5.92 2.38 21.01
CA THR A 151 6.56 1.57 19.96
C THR A 151 5.73 1.57 18.69
N ILE A 152 6.39 1.60 17.53
CA ILE A 152 5.77 1.48 16.22
C ILE A 152 6.42 0.28 15.52
N ILE A 153 5.63 -0.74 15.21
CA ILE A 153 6.09 -1.95 14.53
C ILE A 153 5.61 -1.94 13.08
N LEU A 154 6.57 -1.93 12.15
CA LEU A 154 6.34 -2.04 10.72
C LEU A 154 6.43 -3.52 10.30
N PHE A 155 5.32 -4.13 9.91
CA PHE A 155 5.28 -5.48 9.31
C PHE A 155 5.30 -5.37 7.78
N GLY A 156 6.42 -5.69 7.14
CA GLY A 156 6.55 -5.70 5.68
C GLY A 156 6.30 -4.34 5.01
N LYS A 157 6.37 -3.23 5.77
CA LYS A 157 6.11 -1.87 5.27
C LYS A 157 7.42 -1.17 4.91
N ASN A 158 7.81 -1.24 3.64
CA ASN A 158 8.91 -0.43 3.09
C ASN A 158 8.49 1.05 2.92
N ALA A 159 8.35 1.76 4.04
CA ALA A 159 7.89 3.15 4.09
C ALA A 159 8.79 4.09 3.25
N ARG A 160 10.11 3.89 3.25
CA ARG A 160 11.05 4.76 2.52
C ARG A 160 10.72 4.86 1.03
N ASN A 161 10.33 3.74 0.41
CA ASN A 161 10.05 3.67 -1.01
C ASN A 161 8.56 3.88 -1.34
N CYS A 162 7.68 3.28 -0.54
CA CYS A 162 6.26 3.19 -0.86
C CYS A 162 5.42 4.30 -0.24
N SER A 163 5.85 4.90 0.89
CA SER A 163 5.11 5.97 1.59
C SER A 163 6.08 7.02 2.16
N PRO A 164 6.68 7.87 1.31
CA PRO A 164 7.72 8.80 1.73
C PRO A 164 7.28 9.80 2.82
N HIS A 165 6.01 10.22 2.84
CA HIS A 165 5.51 11.13 3.87
C HIS A 165 5.38 10.40 5.20
N LEU A 166 4.88 9.16 5.20
CA LEU A 166 4.91 8.30 6.39
C LEU A 166 6.35 8.12 6.89
N TYR A 167 7.33 7.87 6.01
CA TYR A 167 8.72 7.73 6.42
C TYR A 167 9.28 9.00 7.08
N ALA A 168 8.94 10.18 6.55
CA ALA A 168 9.32 11.47 7.16
C ALA A 168 8.64 11.66 8.53
N TYR A 169 7.38 11.26 8.67
CA TYR A 169 6.67 11.32 9.93
C TYR A 169 7.22 10.33 10.97
N LEU A 170 7.56 9.11 10.57
CA LEU A 170 8.23 8.15 11.43
C LEU A 170 9.61 8.66 11.90
N LYS A 171 10.36 9.37 11.04
CA LYS A 171 11.58 10.08 11.46
C LYS A 171 11.33 11.09 12.58
N LYS A 172 10.22 11.84 12.51
CA LYS A 172 9.79 12.74 13.59
C LYS A 172 9.44 11.96 14.86
N MET A 173 8.68 10.87 14.74
CA MET A 173 8.33 10.04 15.90
C MET A 173 9.57 9.50 16.60
N LYS A 174 10.56 9.00 15.85
CA LYS A 174 11.85 8.57 16.42
C LYS A 174 12.58 9.69 17.17
N LYS A 175 12.65 10.90 16.58
CA LYS A 175 13.23 12.07 17.28
C LYS A 175 12.48 12.43 18.56
N ASN A 176 11.18 12.16 18.61
CA ASN A 176 10.33 12.35 19.79
C ASN A 176 10.37 11.15 20.75
N GLY A 177 11.38 10.28 20.64
CA GLY A 177 11.60 9.16 21.56
C GLY A 177 10.74 7.93 21.30
N LYS A 178 10.02 7.86 20.18
CA LYS A 178 9.27 6.63 19.82
C LYS A 178 10.22 5.57 19.30
N LYS A 179 10.05 4.34 19.76
CA LYS A 179 10.78 3.17 19.26
C LYS A 179 10.18 2.70 17.95
N ILE A 180 11.01 2.40 16.96
CA ILE A 180 10.59 1.88 15.66
C ILE A 180 11.22 0.51 15.43
N VAL A 181 10.38 -0.49 15.24
CA VAL A 181 10.79 -1.86 14.89
C VAL A 181 10.37 -2.13 13.45
N TYR A 182 11.27 -2.69 12.66
CA TYR A 182 10.98 -3.06 11.27
C TYR A 182 11.19 -4.56 11.08
N ILE A 183 10.08 -5.25 10.79
CA ILE A 183 10.03 -6.68 10.52
C ILE A 183 9.84 -6.85 9.02
N ASP A 184 10.83 -7.43 8.35
CA ASP A 184 10.79 -7.66 6.90
C ASP A 184 11.79 -8.76 6.51
N PRO A 185 11.46 -9.65 5.55
CA PRO A 185 12.44 -10.59 5.02
C PRO A 185 13.64 -9.90 4.34
N VAL A 186 13.44 -8.68 3.81
CA VAL A 186 14.45 -7.93 3.09
C VAL A 186 14.84 -6.67 3.86
N LYS A 187 16.14 -6.50 4.11
CA LYS A 187 16.67 -5.28 4.75
C LYS A 187 16.67 -4.13 3.74
N THR A 188 15.59 -3.38 3.67
CA THR A 188 15.45 -2.18 2.81
C THR A 188 15.99 -0.92 3.50
N ALA A 189 16.06 0.20 2.77
CA ALA A 189 16.42 1.52 3.32
C ALA A 189 15.47 2.00 4.44
N THR A 190 14.30 1.37 4.62
CA THR A 190 13.44 1.63 5.79
C THR A 190 14.13 1.19 7.09
N ALA A 191 15.02 0.19 7.05
CA ALA A 191 15.75 -0.31 8.22
C ALA A 191 16.69 0.74 8.82
N GLU A 192 17.16 1.74 8.05
CA GLU A 192 17.99 2.84 8.56
C GLU A 192 17.25 3.70 9.59
N LEU A 193 15.91 3.73 9.52
CA LEU A 193 15.08 4.43 10.49
C LEU A 193 14.84 3.60 11.75
N ALA A 194 14.80 2.28 11.63
CA ALA A 194 14.42 1.39 12.73
C ALA A 194 15.47 1.41 13.86
N ASP A 195 15.01 1.33 15.10
CA ASP A 195 15.86 1.01 16.25
C ASP A 195 16.26 -0.47 16.22
N LYS A 196 15.38 -1.31 15.69
CA LYS A 196 15.66 -2.73 15.49
C LYS A 196 15.06 -3.22 14.17
N PHE A 197 15.90 -3.82 13.34
CA PHE A 197 15.49 -4.57 12.17
C PHE A 197 15.48 -6.06 12.54
N ILE A 198 14.36 -6.74 12.28
CA ILE A 198 14.19 -8.16 12.53
C ILE A 198 13.89 -8.81 11.19
N ARG A 199 14.78 -9.73 10.78
CA ARG A 199 14.54 -10.53 9.58
C ARG A 199 13.62 -11.68 9.93
N ILE A 200 12.57 -11.85 9.14
CA ILE A 200 11.61 -12.95 9.26
C ILE A 200 11.60 -13.79 7.99
N ASN A 201 11.30 -15.07 8.09
CA ASN A 201 11.05 -15.91 6.94
C ASN A 201 9.76 -15.46 6.22
N PRO A 202 9.75 -15.35 4.88
CA PRO A 202 8.58 -14.92 4.11
C PRO A 202 7.29 -15.68 4.48
N GLY A 203 6.20 -14.95 4.75
CA GLY A 203 4.87 -15.52 4.99
C GLY A 203 4.65 -16.11 6.39
N THR A 204 5.56 -15.86 7.33
CA THR A 204 5.50 -16.43 8.70
C THR A 204 5.10 -15.41 9.77
N ASP A 205 4.76 -14.17 9.41
CA ASP A 205 4.35 -13.11 10.34
C ASP A 205 3.11 -13.50 11.17
N GLY A 206 2.19 -14.27 10.58
CA GLY A 206 1.03 -14.81 11.30
C GLY A 206 1.42 -15.83 12.38
N LEU A 207 2.49 -16.60 12.17
CA LEU A 207 3.01 -17.53 13.18
C LEU A 207 3.70 -16.77 14.31
N LEU A 208 4.50 -15.75 13.98
CA LEU A 208 5.13 -14.86 14.96
C LEU A 208 4.08 -14.21 15.87
N THR A 209 3.04 -13.63 15.28
CA THR A 209 1.97 -12.96 16.04
C THR A 209 1.13 -13.93 16.85
N ALA A 210 0.88 -15.15 16.35
CA ALA A 210 0.25 -16.21 17.13
C ALA A 210 1.08 -16.61 18.36
N ALA A 211 2.41 -16.75 18.21
CA ALA A 211 3.30 -17.05 19.33
C ALA A 211 3.38 -15.91 20.35
N LEU A 212 3.41 -14.65 19.91
CA LEU A 212 3.35 -13.49 20.81
C LEU A 212 2.04 -13.47 21.61
N LEU A 213 0.90 -13.72 20.96
CA LEU A 213 -0.40 -13.80 21.63
C LEU A 213 -0.44 -14.88 22.70
N GLU A 214 0.09 -16.06 22.40
CA GLU A 214 0.12 -17.19 23.33
C GLU A 214 0.93 -16.87 24.59
N GLU A 215 2.05 -16.15 24.44
CA GLU A 215 2.92 -15.78 25.55
C GLU A 215 2.41 -14.58 26.36
N ILE A 216 1.66 -13.67 25.74
CA ILE A 216 1.18 -12.44 26.39
C ILE A 216 -0.19 -12.66 27.04
N VAL A 217 -1.07 -13.43 26.40
CA VAL A 217 -2.47 -13.57 26.82
C VAL A 217 -2.66 -14.90 27.57
N PRO A 218 -2.99 -14.86 28.87
CA PRO A 218 -3.20 -16.08 29.64
C PRO A 218 -4.32 -16.97 29.07
N GLY A 219 -4.16 -18.28 29.21
CA GLY A 219 -5.24 -19.24 28.95
C GLY A 219 -5.50 -19.59 27.48
N GLN A 220 -4.60 -19.20 26.57
CA GLN A 220 -4.72 -19.56 25.15
C GLN A 220 -4.39 -21.05 24.89
N GLY A 221 -3.48 -21.64 25.67
CA GLY A 221 -3.21 -23.07 25.78
C GLY A 221 -2.58 -23.74 24.55
N ARG A 222 -2.05 -22.97 23.58
CA ARG A 222 -1.44 -23.51 22.36
C ARG A 222 0.06 -23.75 22.56
N LYS A 223 0.56 -24.85 22.00
CA LYS A 223 2.00 -25.10 21.96
C LYS A 223 2.66 -24.19 20.92
N ILE A 224 3.66 -23.42 21.33
CA ILE A 224 4.49 -22.59 20.46
C ILE A 224 5.78 -23.29 19.99
N ASP A 225 5.96 -24.56 20.37
CA ASP A 225 7.14 -25.34 20.03
C ASP A 225 7.37 -25.39 18.51
N GLY A 226 8.58 -25.05 18.08
CA GLY A 226 8.95 -25.02 16.66
C GLY A 226 8.35 -23.87 15.85
N ILE A 227 7.56 -22.98 16.44
CA ILE A 227 7.07 -21.78 15.74
C ILE A 227 8.23 -20.82 15.45
N LEU A 228 9.08 -20.54 16.44
CA LEU A 228 10.22 -19.61 16.26
C LEU A 228 11.22 -20.08 15.20
N GLU A 229 11.43 -21.40 15.11
CA GLU A 229 12.27 -22.01 14.08
C GLU A 229 11.71 -21.72 12.69
N LYS A 230 10.39 -21.90 12.49
CA LYS A 230 9.72 -21.61 11.22
C LYS A 230 9.80 -20.14 10.85
N THR A 231 9.68 -19.24 11.83
CA THR A 231 9.79 -17.80 11.56
C THR A 231 11.22 -17.36 11.26
N GLY A 232 12.22 -18.16 11.64
CA GLY A 232 13.64 -17.81 11.52
C GLY A 232 14.07 -16.69 12.46
N LEU A 233 13.31 -16.44 13.54
CA LEU A 233 13.62 -15.41 14.53
C LEU A 233 14.54 -15.95 15.60
N LEU A 234 15.43 -15.10 16.09
CA LEU A 234 16.18 -15.35 17.31
C LEU A 234 15.26 -15.20 18.53
N SER A 235 15.48 -15.99 19.58
CA SER A 235 14.72 -15.88 20.84
C SER A 235 14.81 -14.49 21.46
N GLU A 236 15.96 -13.81 21.29
CA GLU A 236 16.18 -12.44 21.73
C GLU A 236 15.26 -11.44 21.02
N ASP A 237 15.07 -11.60 19.71
CA ASP A 237 14.19 -10.77 18.90
C ASP A 237 12.73 -11.01 19.26
N PHE A 238 12.36 -12.26 19.51
CA PHE A 238 11.02 -12.63 19.97
C PHE A 238 10.71 -12.02 21.35
N ASN A 239 11.61 -12.17 22.31
CA ASN A 239 11.45 -11.57 23.64
C ASN A 239 11.38 -10.04 23.57
N TYR A 240 12.20 -9.42 22.72
CA TYR A 240 12.13 -7.97 22.50
C TYR A 240 10.76 -7.53 21.96
N LEU A 241 10.21 -8.27 20.98
CA LEU A 241 8.88 -7.99 20.45
C LEU A 241 7.78 -8.18 21.50
N LYS A 242 7.88 -9.24 22.32
CA LYS A 242 6.96 -9.49 23.43
C LYS A 242 6.90 -8.29 24.39
N GLU A 243 8.07 -7.80 24.80
CA GLU A 243 8.17 -6.62 25.67
C GLU A 243 7.64 -5.34 25.03
N CYS A 244 7.76 -5.19 23.71
CA CYS A 244 7.18 -4.03 23.04
C CYS A 244 5.64 -4.07 23.08
N VAL A 245 5.04 -5.25 22.96
CA VAL A 245 3.61 -5.38 22.68
C VAL A 245 2.75 -5.52 23.95
N LYS A 246 3.26 -6.15 25.01
CA LYS A 246 2.47 -6.61 26.16
C LYS A 246 1.67 -5.54 26.93
N ASP A 247 2.08 -4.27 26.90
CA ASP A 247 1.54 -3.20 27.77
C ASP A 247 0.64 -2.16 27.05
N GLY A 248 0.13 -2.44 25.84
CA GLY A 248 -0.92 -1.62 25.21
C GLY A 248 -0.47 -0.22 24.72
N LYS A 249 0.75 -0.08 24.20
CA LYS A 249 1.31 1.18 23.66
C LYS A 249 2.10 1.00 22.36
N THR A 250 1.69 0.06 21.54
CA THR A 250 2.33 -0.31 20.28
C THR A 250 1.40 -0.08 19.10
N ALA A 251 1.81 0.77 18.16
CA ALA A 251 1.12 0.90 16.89
C ALA A 251 1.66 -0.11 15.88
N PHE A 252 0.76 -0.79 15.16
CA PHE A 252 1.11 -1.71 14.09
C PHE A 252 0.85 -1.07 12.72
N ILE A 253 1.84 -1.13 11.84
CA ILE A 253 1.70 -0.70 10.44
C ILE A 253 1.97 -1.89 9.54
N GLN A 254 0.95 -2.27 8.78
CA GLN A 254 0.98 -3.43 7.88
C GLN A 254 1.30 -2.99 6.45
N GLY A 255 2.25 -3.66 5.81
CA GLY A 255 2.56 -3.51 4.39
C GLY A 255 1.83 -4.53 3.53
N PHE A 256 1.70 -4.23 2.24
CA PHE A 256 1.05 -5.13 1.28
C PHE A 256 1.81 -6.44 1.06
N GLY A 257 3.09 -6.53 1.42
CA GLY A 257 3.87 -7.78 1.30
C GLY A 257 3.23 -8.96 2.04
N LEU A 258 2.59 -8.69 3.18
CA LEU A 258 1.89 -9.70 4.02
C LEU A 258 0.73 -10.38 3.29
N GLN A 259 0.17 -9.71 2.27
CA GLN A 259 -1.08 -10.08 1.63
C GLN A 259 -0.89 -10.96 0.40
N ARG A 260 0.35 -11.08 -0.09
CA ARG A 260 0.68 -11.76 -1.35
C ARG A 260 0.97 -13.25 -1.22
N TYR A 261 0.62 -13.84 -0.07
CA TYR A 261 0.74 -15.26 0.19
C TYR A 261 -0.62 -15.94 0.14
N SER A 262 -0.65 -17.25 -0.10
CA SER A 262 -1.89 -18.05 -0.08
C SER A 262 -2.65 -17.96 1.27
N ASN A 263 -1.94 -17.67 2.35
CA ASN A 263 -2.47 -17.45 3.70
C ASN A 263 -2.48 -15.98 4.13
N GLY A 264 -2.37 -15.01 3.21
CA GLY A 264 -2.21 -13.58 3.54
C GLY A 264 -3.31 -13.01 4.44
N ALA A 265 -4.57 -13.42 4.23
CA ALA A 265 -5.68 -13.00 5.08
C ALA A 265 -5.51 -13.46 6.53
N ASN A 266 -5.02 -14.68 6.74
CA ASN A 266 -4.76 -15.21 8.08
C ASN A 266 -3.59 -14.47 8.74
N ILE A 267 -2.56 -14.10 7.97
CA ILE A 267 -1.44 -13.29 8.49
C ILE A 267 -1.94 -11.95 9.02
N VAL A 268 -2.70 -11.20 8.21
CA VAL A 268 -3.30 -9.92 8.61
C VAL A 268 -4.21 -10.10 9.81
N SER A 269 -5.04 -11.17 9.82
CA SER A 269 -5.96 -11.44 10.92
C SER A 269 -5.24 -11.73 12.25
N TRP A 270 -4.09 -12.41 12.21
CA TRP A 270 -3.29 -12.64 13.42
C TRP A 270 -2.66 -11.36 13.96
N ILE A 271 -2.23 -10.45 13.10
CA ILE A 271 -1.75 -9.12 13.52
C ILE A 271 -2.91 -8.30 14.12
N ASN A 272 -4.10 -8.34 13.51
CA ASN A 272 -5.30 -7.69 14.03
C ASN A 272 -5.67 -8.23 15.43
N ARG A 273 -5.64 -9.56 15.60
CA ARG A 273 -5.87 -10.20 16.91
C ARG A 273 -4.84 -9.77 17.94
N LEU A 274 -3.55 -9.73 17.55
CA LEU A 274 -2.50 -9.24 18.43
C LEU A 274 -2.85 -7.86 18.95
N ALA A 275 -3.19 -6.92 18.06
CA ALA A 275 -3.59 -5.56 18.44
C ALA A 275 -4.76 -5.55 19.44
N VAL A 276 -5.85 -6.25 19.12
CA VAL A 276 -7.06 -6.27 19.97
C VAL A 276 -6.80 -6.88 21.35
N TYR A 277 -6.20 -8.06 21.42
CA TYR A 277 -6.03 -8.77 22.69
C TYR A 277 -4.95 -8.15 23.59
N THR A 278 -4.09 -7.31 23.03
CA THR A 278 -3.06 -6.59 23.80
C THR A 278 -3.40 -5.11 24.00
N ASN A 279 -4.63 -4.72 23.65
CA ASN A 279 -5.16 -3.36 23.81
C ASN A 279 -4.26 -2.28 23.18
N ASN A 280 -3.81 -2.55 21.95
CA ASN A 280 -2.91 -1.74 21.13
C ASN A 280 -3.62 -1.08 19.94
#